data_AF-A0A4Z1C9I9-F1
#
_entry.id   AF-A0A4Z1C9I9-F1
#
_cell.length_a   1.000
_cell.length_b   1.000
_cell.length_c   1.000
_cell.angle_alpha   90.00
_cell.angle_beta   90.00
_cell.angle_gamma   90.00
#
_symmetry.space_group_name_H-M   'P 1'
#
loop_
_entity.id
_entity.type
_entity.pdbx_description
1 polymer ?
#
loop_
_entity_poly.entity_id
_entity_poly.type
_entity_poly.pdbx_seq_one_letter_code
_entity_poly.pdbx_strand_id
1 'polypeptide(L)'
;MRYLMALLMMVFLSSTALAGQCPSLVAEIDEKLSTVKLDSEATASIKALRDKGESLHSQGKHSESEKVLKQAMDELEAASELAGEA
;
A
#
# COMPACT_ATOMS: atom_id res chain seq x y z
N MET A 1 -4.01 18.87 40.07
CA MET A 1 -2.72 18.27 39.64
C MET A 1 -2.82 16.78 39.29
N ARG A 2 -3.45 15.93 40.11
CA ARG A 2 -3.54 14.47 39.84
C ARG A 2 -4.29 14.09 38.55
N TYR A 3 -5.35 14.84 38.21
CA TYR A 3 -6.11 14.64 36.97
C TYR A 3 -5.46 15.25 35.73
N LEU A 4 -4.53 16.19 35.91
CA LEU A 4 -3.82 16.83 34.80
C LEU A 4 -2.75 15.89 34.21
N MET A 5 -2.14 15.05 35.06
CA MET A 5 -1.23 13.99 34.64
C MET A 5 -1.96 12.82 33.94
N ALA A 6 -3.19 12.50 34.35
CA ALA A 6 -4.00 11.47 33.73
C ALA A 6 -4.47 11.86 32.31
N LEU A 7 -4.77 13.15 32.09
CA LEU A 7 -5.20 13.67 30.80
C LEU A 7 -4.05 13.78 29.78
N LEU A 8 -2.81 14.00 30.24
CA LEU A 8 -1.63 14.09 29.38
C LEU A 8 -1.22 12.73 28.75
N MET A 9 -1.48 11.61 29.44
CA MET A 9 -1.12 10.28 28.92
C MET A 9 -2.01 9.79 27.78
N MET A 10 -3.22 10.33 27.61
CA MET A 10 -4.17 9.88 26.60
C MET A 10 -3.90 10.48 25.20
N VAL A 11 -3.06 11.51 25.10
CA VAL A 11 -2.78 12.23 23.85
C VAL A 11 -1.69 11.56 23.00
N PHE A 12 -0.93 10.60 23.56
CA PHE A 12 0.23 9.99 22.90
C PHE A 12 -0.05 8.68 22.15
N LEU A 13 -1.29 8.20 22.06
CA LEU A 13 -1.61 6.90 21.42
C LEU A 13 -1.90 6.96 19.91
N SER A 14 -1.86 8.13 19.26
CA SER A 14 -2.44 8.27 17.91
C SER A 14 -1.46 8.44 16.73
N SER A 15 -0.17 8.12 16.86
CA SER A 15 0.78 8.45 15.76
C SER A 15 1.94 7.49 15.52
N THR A 16 1.75 6.18 15.70
CA THR A 16 2.79 5.17 15.35
C THR A 16 2.46 4.28 14.14
N ALA A 17 1.40 4.56 13.37
CA ALA A 17 0.97 3.67 12.28
C ALA A 17 1.68 3.90 10.92
N LEU A 18 2.66 4.81 10.83
CA LEU A 18 3.26 5.22 9.55
C LEU A 18 4.63 4.57 9.24
N ALA A 19 5.06 3.58 10.02
CA ALA A 19 6.41 3.02 9.90
C ALA A 19 6.51 1.74 9.02
N GLY A 20 5.43 1.22 8.43
CA GLY A 20 5.45 -0.12 7.82
C GLY A 20 4.54 -0.38 6.62
N GLN A 21 4.01 0.64 5.96
CA GLN A 21 2.98 0.41 4.93
C GLN A 21 3.52 -0.06 3.57
N CYS A 22 4.75 0.29 3.18
CA CYS A 22 5.28 -0.08 1.86
C CYS A 22 5.44 -1.60 1.72
N PRO A 23 6.05 -2.34 2.68
CA PRO A 23 6.10 -3.80 2.61
C PRO A 23 4.71 -4.46 2.61
N SER A 24 3.76 -3.90 3.37
CA SER A 24 2.39 -4.41 3.41
C SER A 24 1.68 -4.25 2.06
N LEU A 25 1.79 -3.08 1.43
CA LEU A 25 1.20 -2.83 0.12
C LEU A 25 1.80 -3.75 -0.96
N VAL A 26 3.11 -3.96 -0.93
CA VAL A 26 3.78 -4.89 -1.84
C VAL A 26 3.20 -6.30 -1.70
N ALA A 27 3.09 -6.80 -0.45
CA ALA A 27 2.54 -8.13 -0.19
C ALA A 27 1.07 -8.25 -0.64
N GLU A 28 0.26 -7.21 -0.41
CA GLU A 28 -1.14 -7.18 -0.83
C GLU A 28 -1.30 -7.18 -2.35
N ILE A 29 -0.47 -6.40 -3.07
CA ILE A 29 -0.44 -6.44 -4.55
C ILE A 29 -0.09 -7.85 -5.03
N ASP A 30 0.94 -8.48 -4.47
CA ASP A 30 1.40 -9.81 -4.86
C ASP A 30 0.31 -10.88 -4.61
N GLU A 31 -0.38 -10.81 -3.47
CA GLU A 31 -1.50 -11.69 -3.14
C GLU A 31 -2.67 -11.51 -4.12
N LYS A 32 -3.09 -10.26 -4.38
CA LYS A 32 -4.20 -10.00 -5.31
C LYS A 32 -3.86 -10.42 -6.75
N LEU A 33 -2.63 -10.15 -7.23
CA LEU A 33 -2.17 -10.63 -8.54
C LEU A 33 -2.10 -12.16 -8.65
N SER A 34 -1.97 -12.87 -7.52
CA SER A 34 -1.99 -14.35 -7.51
C SER A 34 -3.41 -14.94 -7.57
N THR A 35 -4.41 -14.15 -7.17
CA THR A 35 -5.81 -14.61 -7.05
C THR A 35 -6.67 -14.14 -8.22
N VAL A 36 -6.47 -12.91 -8.70
CA VAL A 36 -7.25 -12.34 -9.80
C VAL A 36 -6.63 -12.70 -11.14
N LYS A 37 -7.47 -13.12 -12.10
CA LYS A 37 -7.08 -13.29 -13.49
C LYS A 37 -7.30 -12.00 -14.25
N LEU A 38 -6.23 -11.22 -14.42
CA LEU A 38 -6.21 -10.02 -15.26
C LEU A 38 -5.64 -10.34 -16.64
N ASP A 39 -5.84 -9.45 -17.60
CA ASP A 39 -5.13 -9.53 -18.88
C ASP A 39 -3.61 -9.32 -18.70
N SER A 40 -2.85 -9.70 -19.72
CA SER A 40 -1.38 -9.66 -19.65
C SER A 40 -0.82 -8.24 -19.59
N GLU A 41 -1.53 -7.25 -20.13
CA GLU A 41 -1.07 -5.86 -20.16
C GLU A 41 -1.29 -5.20 -18.79
N ALA A 42 -2.49 -5.34 -18.22
CA ALA A 42 -2.79 -4.89 -16.87
C ALA A 42 -1.86 -5.53 -15.83
N THR A 43 -1.67 -6.85 -15.91
CA THR A 43 -0.74 -7.58 -15.02
C THR A 43 0.68 -7.02 -15.12
N ALA A 44 1.15 -6.70 -16.33
CA ALA A 44 2.50 -6.14 -16.53
C ALA A 44 2.62 -4.72 -15.99
N SER A 45 1.60 -3.86 -16.20
CA SER A 45 1.56 -2.49 -15.65
C SER A 45 1.63 -2.50 -14.13
N ILE A 46 0.76 -3.28 -13.49
CA ILE A 46 0.67 -3.37 -12.03
C ILE A 46 1.98 -3.89 -11.43
N LYS A 47 2.59 -4.93 -12.03
CA LYS A 47 3.91 -5.44 -11.58
C LYS A 47 5.00 -4.38 -11.73
N ALA A 48 5.03 -3.63 -12.82
CA ALA A 48 6.02 -2.57 -13.02
C ALA A 48 5.90 -1.47 -11.96
N LEU A 49 4.67 -1.10 -11.57
CA LEU A 49 4.43 -0.15 -10.48
C LEU A 49 4.84 -0.74 -9.12
N ARG A 50 4.48 -1.99 -8.84
CA ARG A 50 4.87 -2.71 -7.62
C ARG A 50 6.39 -2.75 -7.45
N ASP A 51 7.12 -3.14 -8.50
CA ASP A 51 8.59 -3.23 -8.48
C ASP A 51 9.24 -1.85 -8.36
N LYS A 52 8.67 -0.83 -9.02
CA LYS A 52 9.11 0.56 -8.85
C LYS A 52 8.91 1.04 -7.42
N GLY A 53 7.76 0.70 -6.81
CA GLY A 53 7.47 0.98 -5.41
C GLY A 53 8.51 0.36 -4.48
N GLU A 54 8.75 -0.95 -4.61
CA GLU A 54 9.77 -1.66 -3.82
C GLU A 54 11.17 -1.07 -4.01
N SER A 55 11.56 -0.73 -5.23
CA SER A 55 12.83 -0.07 -5.52
C SER A 55 12.95 1.31 -4.85
N LEU A 56 11.89 2.11 -4.84
CA LEU A 56 11.86 3.40 -4.14
C LEU A 56 11.98 3.20 -2.63
N HIS A 57 11.36 2.16 -2.07
CA HIS A 57 11.53 1.79 -0.67
C HIS A 57 12.98 1.43 -0.35
N SER A 58 13.62 0.58 -1.16
CA SER A 58 15.05 0.22 -0.98
C SER A 58 15.99 1.42 -1.08
N GLN A 59 15.60 2.48 -1.78
CA GLN A 59 16.32 3.75 -1.86
C GLN A 59 16.04 4.72 -0.70
N GLY A 60 15.18 4.34 0.26
CA GLY A 60 14.77 5.20 1.38
C GLY A 60 13.70 6.25 1.01
N LYS A 61 13.15 6.20 -0.21
CA LYS A 61 12.14 7.15 -0.71
C LYS A 61 10.73 6.70 -0.34
N HIS A 62 10.45 6.60 0.96
CA HIS A 62 9.21 5.98 1.45
C HIS A 62 7.92 6.64 0.96
N SER A 63 7.85 7.97 0.93
CA SER A 63 6.65 8.67 0.45
C SER A 63 6.40 8.44 -1.05
N GLU A 64 7.46 8.41 -1.86
CA GLU A 64 7.34 8.11 -3.29
C GLU A 64 6.96 6.64 -3.51
N SER A 65 7.58 5.72 -2.76
CA SER A 65 7.24 4.29 -2.76
C SER A 65 5.76 4.09 -2.47
N GLU A 66 5.26 4.64 -1.38
CA GLU A 66 3.86 4.53 -0.98
C GLU A 66 2.92 5.05 -2.06
N LYS A 67 3.22 6.22 -2.65
CA LYS A 67 2.38 6.79 -3.71
C LYS A 67 2.30 5.86 -4.92
N VAL A 68 3.42 5.29 -5.35
CA VAL A 68 3.47 4.36 -6.48
C VAL A 68 2.76 3.05 -6.15
N LEU A 69 2.93 2.51 -4.94
CA LEU A 69 2.28 1.27 -4.50
C LEU A 69 0.76 1.44 -4.39
N LYS A 70 0.28 2.59 -3.91
CA LYS A 70 -1.16 2.91 -3.92
C LYS A 70 -1.72 2.98 -5.33
N GLN A 71 -1.00 3.61 -6.26
CA GLN A 71 -1.41 3.62 -7.67
C GLN A 71 -1.49 2.20 -8.24
N ALA A 72 -0.54 1.32 -7.93
CA ALA A 72 -0.59 -0.07 -8.35
C ALA A 72 -1.85 -0.80 -7.82
N MET A 73 -2.25 -0.50 -6.58
CA MET A 73 -3.48 -1.05 -5.99
C MET A 73 -4.74 -0.50 -6.65
N ASP A 74 -4.82 0.81 -6.87
CA ASP A 74 -5.95 1.43 -7.55
C ASP A 74 -6.15 0.85 -8.97
N GLU A 75 -5.05 0.68 -9.73
CA GLU A 75 -5.07 0.05 -11.06
C GLU A 75 -5.48 -1.43 -10.99
N LEU A 76 -5.02 -2.17 -9.97
CA LEU A 76 -5.41 -3.56 -9.77
C LEU A 76 -6.90 -3.68 -9.48
N GLU A 77 -7.45 -2.84 -8.60
CA GLU A 77 -8.86 -2.88 -8.22
C GLU A 77 -9.74 -2.55 -9.43
N ALA A 78 -9.41 -1.48 -10.17
CA ALA A 78 -10.11 -1.13 -11.40
C ALA A 78 -10.06 -2.26 -12.45
N ALA A 79 -8.89 -2.89 -12.64
CA ALA A 79 -8.76 -4.01 -13.57
C ALA A 79 -9.53 -5.26 -13.10
N SER A 80 -9.61 -5.49 -11.79
CA SER A 80 -10.34 -6.62 -11.19
C SER A 80 -11.85 -6.47 -11.34
N GLU A 81 -12.38 -5.25 -11.22
CA GLU A 81 -13.80 -4.95 -11.47
C GLU A 81 -14.18 -5.24 -12.93
N LEU A 82 -13.38 -4.74 -13.88
CA LEU A 82 -13.58 -4.99 -15.31
C LEU A 82 -13.53 -6.48 -15.68
N ALA A 83 -12.69 -7.27 -14.98
CA ALA A 83 -12.59 -8.71 -15.18
C ALA A 83 -13.74 -9.50 -14.52
N GLY A 84 -14.38 -8.95 -13.49
CA GLY A 84 -15.50 -9.57 -12.77
C GLY A 84 -16.88 -9.27 -13.37
N GLU A 85 -17.00 -8.25 -14.23
CA GLU A 85 -18.21 -7.95 -15.00
C GLU A 85 -18.31 -8.74 -16.33
N ALA A 86 -17.34 -9.60 -16.63
CA ALA A 86 -17.29 -10.48 -17.82
C ALA A 86 -17.64 -11.94 -17.49
#